data_AF-A0AAR2L564-F1
#
_entry.id   AF-A0AAR2L564-F1
#
_cell.length_a   1.000
_cell.length_b   1.000
_cell.length_c   1.000
_cell.angle_alpha   90.00
_cell.angle_beta   90.00
_cell.angle_gamma   90.00
#
_symmetry.space_group_name_H-M   'P 1'
#
loop_
_entity.id
_entity.type
_entity.pdbx_description
1 polymer ?
#
loop_
_entity_poly.entity_id
_entity_poly.type
_entity_poly.pdbx_seq_one_letter_code
_entity_poly.pdbx_strand_id
1 'polypeptide(L)'
;AAPLCVHQQMSVQMTAVTRAAAKSNCPGNCSNKGKCVNGQCVCDPGFTGPDCSQGACPNNCNNHGRCVNGQCVCDEGFSGPDCSIKTCPANCNNRGRCVNGQCVCDEGFSGPDCSIKTCPANCNNRGRCVNGQCVCEEGFSGPDCSIKTCPANCNNHGKCVNGKCVCDSGFTLYILLKFYDK
;
A
#
# COMPACT_ATOMS: atom_id res chain seq x y z
N ALA A 1 85.67 56.45 39.01
CA ALA A 1 85.77 56.48 37.53
C ALA A 1 84.49 55.91 36.94
N ALA A 2 84.15 56.33 35.73
CA ALA A 2 83.20 55.73 34.78
C ALA A 2 83.92 55.70 33.40
N PRO A 3 83.40 55.13 32.31
CA PRO A 3 82.11 54.44 32.08
C PRO A 3 82.39 52.94 31.75
N LEU A 4 81.80 52.17 30.81
CA LEU A 4 80.78 52.33 29.76
C LEU A 4 80.17 50.93 29.41
N CYS A 5 79.07 50.89 28.65
CA CYS A 5 78.58 49.70 27.95
C CYS A 5 79.25 49.55 26.56
N VAL A 6 79.26 48.36 25.96
CA VAL A 6 79.79 48.14 24.60
C VAL A 6 78.94 47.13 23.79
N HIS A 7 78.95 47.26 22.46
CA HIS A 7 78.42 46.32 21.46
C HIS A 7 79.26 45.01 21.41
N GLN A 8 78.90 43.90 20.72
CA GLN A 8 78.39 43.80 19.34
C GLN A 8 77.67 42.45 19.04
N GLN A 9 77.38 42.18 17.76
CA GLN A 9 76.42 41.18 17.25
C GLN A 9 77.06 39.81 16.92
N MET A 10 76.30 38.70 17.02
CA MET A 10 75.81 37.89 15.87
C MET A 10 75.43 36.43 16.24
N SER A 11 74.47 35.88 15.48
CA SER A 11 73.99 34.47 15.53
C SER A 11 73.28 34.08 16.86
N VAL A 12 72.43 33.05 16.95
CA VAL A 12 72.23 31.85 16.10
C VAL A 12 70.73 31.61 15.80
N GLN A 13 70.44 31.19 14.55
CA GLN A 13 69.25 30.50 14.02
C GLN A 13 67.85 30.87 14.59
N MET A 14 67.04 31.45 13.70
CA MET A 14 65.58 31.46 13.80
C MET A 14 65.06 30.01 13.76
N THR A 15 64.72 29.44 14.92
CA THR A 15 64.08 28.11 14.99
C THR A 15 62.77 28.16 14.21
N ALA A 16 62.71 27.48 13.08
CA ALA A 16 61.51 27.43 12.27
C ALA A 16 60.37 26.83 13.10
N VAL A 17 59.36 27.64 13.41
CA VAL A 17 58.05 27.12 13.81
C VAL A 17 57.50 26.40 12.59
N THR A 18 57.80 25.11 12.49
CA THR A 18 57.14 24.21 11.56
C THR A 18 55.67 24.24 11.89
N ARG A 19 54.93 25.09 11.17
CA ARG A 19 53.47 25.02 11.12
C ARG A 19 53.14 23.61 10.65
N ALA A 20 52.86 22.73 11.60
CA ALA A 20 52.10 21.53 11.35
C ALA A 20 50.77 22.04 10.78
N ALA A 21 50.66 22.02 9.45
CA ALA A 21 49.40 22.29 8.76
C ALA A 21 48.41 21.32 9.40
N ALA A 22 47.43 21.86 10.12
CA ALA A 22 46.56 21.06 10.99
C ALA A 22 45.88 20.03 10.10
N LYS A 23 46.38 18.79 10.16
CA LYS A 23 45.93 17.70 9.29
C LYS A 23 44.46 17.55 9.59
N SER A 24 43.61 17.95 8.65
CA SER A 24 42.21 18.18 8.93
C SER A 24 41.56 16.82 9.12
N ASN A 25 41.46 16.41 10.39
CA ASN A 25 41.16 15.05 10.86
C ASN A 25 39.69 14.64 10.64
N CYS A 26 39.17 14.94 9.45
CA CYS A 26 37.95 14.35 8.96
C CYS A 26 38.11 12.83 8.81
N PRO A 27 37.12 12.05 9.26
CA PRO A 27 37.16 10.59 9.13
C PRO A 27 37.24 10.20 7.65
N GLY A 28 38.03 9.16 7.35
CA GLY A 28 38.18 8.62 5.99
C GLY A 28 38.68 9.60 4.92
N ASN A 29 39.21 10.78 5.28
CA ASN A 29 39.43 11.90 4.34
C ASN A 29 38.16 12.24 3.52
N CYS A 30 36.97 12.14 4.15
CA CYS A 30 35.67 12.29 3.50
C CYS A 30 35.48 11.38 2.28
N SER A 31 36.16 10.22 2.23
CA SER A 31 36.13 9.24 1.12
C SER A 31 36.43 9.82 -0.27
N ASN A 32 37.03 11.02 -0.33
CA ASN A 32 37.15 11.84 -1.54
C ASN A 32 35.79 12.15 -2.21
N LYS A 33 34.74 12.29 -1.41
CA LYS A 33 33.31 12.48 -1.75
C LYS A 33 32.68 13.64 -0.98
N GLY A 34 33.49 14.62 -0.61
CA GLY A 34 33.08 15.78 0.16
C GLY A 34 34.26 16.66 0.56
N LYS A 35 33.94 17.78 1.20
CA LYS A 35 34.90 18.78 1.67
C LYS A 35 35.06 18.68 3.18
N CYS A 36 36.29 18.61 3.65
CA CYS A 36 36.59 18.64 5.08
C CYS A 36 36.48 20.09 5.60
N VAL A 37 35.57 20.34 6.55
CA VAL A 37 35.33 21.65 7.15
C VAL A 37 35.37 21.50 8.66
N ASN A 38 36.32 22.18 9.33
CA ASN A 38 36.49 22.16 10.79
C ASN A 38 36.59 20.75 11.43
N GLY A 39 37.04 19.74 10.67
CA GLY A 39 37.14 18.33 11.12
C GLY A 39 35.90 17.48 10.86
N GLN A 40 34.82 18.05 10.31
CA GLN A 40 33.63 17.33 9.84
C GLN A 40 33.57 17.30 8.30
N CYS A 41 33.06 16.22 7.73
CA CYS A 41 32.83 16.14 6.29
C CYS A 41 31.50 16.78 5.88
N VAL A 42 31.57 17.66 4.87
CA VAL A 42 30.42 18.16 4.12
C VAL A 42 30.38 17.40 2.80
N CYS A 43 29.46 16.45 2.67
CA CYS A 43 29.43 15.53 1.54
C CYS A 43 28.94 16.18 0.24
N ASP A 44 29.47 15.69 -0.87
CA ASP A 44 28.99 16.05 -2.20
C ASP A 44 27.59 15.43 -2.47
N PRO A 45 26.78 16.02 -3.37
CA PRO A 45 25.44 15.50 -3.66
C PRO A 45 25.43 14.02 -4.03
N GLY A 46 24.54 13.25 -3.39
CA GLY A 46 24.49 11.79 -3.53
C GLY A 46 25.35 11.02 -2.52
N PHE A 47 26.05 11.68 -1.59
CA PHE A 47 26.80 11.03 -0.50
C PHE A 47 26.38 11.51 0.90
N THR A 48 26.55 10.64 1.89
CA THR A 48 26.17 10.85 3.30
C THR A 48 27.04 10.01 4.24
N GLY A 49 26.80 10.11 5.55
CA GLY A 49 27.60 9.50 6.59
C GLY A 49 28.78 10.40 7.03
N PRO A 50 29.44 10.07 8.15
CA PRO A 50 30.43 10.94 8.78
C PRO A 50 31.68 11.18 7.90
N ASP A 51 31.98 10.23 7.01
CA ASP A 51 33.12 10.19 6.10
C ASP A 51 32.69 10.20 4.61
N CYS A 52 31.43 10.49 4.31
CA CYS A 52 30.86 10.48 2.95
C CYS A 52 31.02 9.15 2.18
N SER A 53 31.26 8.03 2.86
CA SER A 53 31.37 6.71 2.24
C SER A 53 30.04 6.16 1.71
N GLN A 54 28.92 6.61 2.28
CA GLN A 54 27.59 6.06 2.05
C GLN A 54 26.89 6.80 0.91
N GLY A 55 26.24 6.06 -0.01
CA GLY A 55 25.36 6.66 -1.01
C GLY A 55 24.08 7.20 -0.35
N ALA A 56 23.78 8.48 -0.55
CA ALA A 56 22.55 9.10 -0.06
C ALA A 56 21.35 8.67 -0.92
N CYS A 57 20.30 8.15 -0.28
CA CYS A 57 19.09 7.73 -0.97
C CYS A 57 18.13 8.90 -1.24
N PRO A 58 17.34 8.87 -2.34
CA PRO A 58 16.37 9.90 -2.66
C PRO A 58 15.33 10.02 -1.53
N ASN A 59 15.04 11.26 -1.12
CA ASN A 59 14.05 11.62 -0.08
C ASN A 59 14.17 10.82 1.24
N ASN A 60 15.37 10.31 1.58
CA ASN A 60 15.59 9.37 2.69
C ASN A 60 14.62 8.15 2.66
N CYS A 61 14.31 7.65 1.46
CA CYS A 61 13.31 6.60 1.24
C CYS A 61 11.92 6.92 1.84
N ASN A 62 11.57 8.21 1.99
CA ASN A 62 10.38 8.74 2.69
C ASN A 62 10.17 8.17 4.11
N ASN A 63 11.18 7.54 4.71
CA ASN A 63 11.07 6.75 5.94
C ASN A 63 10.08 5.55 5.82
N HIS A 64 9.98 4.99 4.60
CA HIS A 64 9.20 3.80 4.22
C HIS A 64 10.08 2.75 3.53
N GLY A 65 11.33 2.66 3.98
CA GLY A 65 12.32 1.71 3.48
C GLY A 65 13.71 1.96 4.03
N ARG A 66 14.62 1.02 3.78
CA ARG A 66 16.03 1.09 4.16
C ARG A 66 16.89 1.55 2.98
N CYS A 67 17.74 2.54 3.23
CA CYS A 67 18.77 2.93 2.26
C CYS A 67 19.87 1.87 2.15
N VAL A 68 20.21 1.46 0.92
CA VAL A 68 21.25 0.48 0.61
C VAL A 68 22.04 0.99 -0.61
N ASN A 69 23.29 1.40 -0.41
CA ASN A 69 24.19 1.87 -1.48
C ASN A 69 23.60 2.99 -2.37
N GLY A 70 22.77 3.88 -1.81
CA GLY A 70 22.07 4.94 -2.55
C GLY A 70 20.75 4.53 -3.22
N GLN A 71 20.33 3.27 -3.11
CA GLN A 71 19.02 2.77 -3.55
C GLN A 71 18.12 2.46 -2.34
N CYS A 72 16.81 2.70 -2.49
CA CYS A 72 15.84 2.36 -1.46
C CYS A 72 15.32 0.94 -1.59
N VAL A 73 15.40 0.17 -0.50
CA VAL A 73 14.68 -1.11 -0.34
C VAL A 73 13.44 -0.81 0.50
N CYS A 74 12.27 -0.78 -0.15
CA CYS A 74 11.03 -0.35 0.49
C CYS A 74 10.46 -1.36 1.48
N ASP A 75 9.74 -0.84 2.47
CA ASP A 75 8.96 -1.64 3.41
C ASP A 75 7.69 -2.20 2.74
N GLU A 76 7.07 -3.21 3.35
CA GLU A 76 5.82 -3.79 2.85
C GLU A 76 4.72 -2.72 2.73
N GLY A 77 4.03 -2.71 1.60
CA GLY A 77 3.05 -1.66 1.26
C GLY A 77 3.63 -0.48 0.49
N PHE A 78 4.95 -0.38 0.26
CA PHE A 78 5.58 0.77 -0.41
C PHE A 78 6.45 0.40 -1.62
N SER A 79 6.67 1.36 -2.51
CA SER A 79 7.32 1.18 -3.81
C SER A 79 7.78 2.50 -4.44
N GLY A 80 8.46 2.42 -5.58
CA GLY A 80 9.07 3.56 -6.26
C GLY A 80 10.53 3.78 -5.85
N PRO A 81 11.25 4.72 -6.51
CA PRO A 81 12.68 4.92 -6.31
C PRO A 81 13.03 5.43 -4.91
N ASP A 82 12.05 6.03 -4.22
CA ASP A 82 12.17 6.63 -2.89
C ASP A 82 11.10 6.12 -1.91
N CYS A 83 10.41 5.02 -2.23
CA CYS A 83 9.32 4.43 -1.42
C CYS A 83 8.10 5.34 -1.15
N SER A 84 7.91 6.43 -1.90
CA SER A 84 6.73 7.29 -1.80
C SER A 84 5.42 6.64 -2.28
N ILE A 85 5.50 5.62 -3.15
CA ILE A 85 4.34 5.06 -3.84
C ILE A 85 3.74 3.90 -3.02
N LYS A 86 2.62 4.16 -2.34
CA LYS A 86 1.83 3.11 -1.68
C LYS A 86 1.32 2.08 -2.68
N THR A 87 1.66 0.82 -2.48
CA THR A 87 1.11 -0.34 -3.20
C THR A 87 -0.23 -0.77 -2.59
N CYS A 88 -1.00 -1.55 -3.32
CA CYS A 88 -2.27 -2.11 -2.84
C CYS A 88 -2.18 -3.63 -2.64
N PRO A 89 -2.93 -4.20 -1.67
CA PRO A 89 -2.90 -5.63 -1.40
C PRO A 89 -3.25 -6.44 -2.65
N ALA A 90 -2.43 -7.46 -2.94
CA ALA A 90 -2.53 -8.33 -4.11
C ALA A 90 -2.69 -7.61 -5.47
N ASN A 91 -2.23 -6.35 -5.59
CA ASN A 91 -2.52 -5.48 -6.74
C ASN A 91 -4.02 -5.41 -7.10
N CYS A 92 -4.89 -5.39 -6.08
CA CYS A 92 -6.34 -5.42 -6.21
C CYS A 92 -6.86 -6.62 -7.03
N ASN A 93 -6.13 -7.76 -7.01
CA ASN A 93 -6.38 -8.96 -7.82
C ASN A 93 -6.55 -8.68 -9.34
N ASN A 94 -6.11 -7.52 -9.84
CA ASN A 94 -6.42 -6.98 -11.17
C ASN A 94 -7.93 -6.84 -11.45
N ARG A 95 -8.71 -6.46 -10.42
CA ARG A 95 -10.19 -6.27 -10.41
C ARG A 95 -10.59 -4.97 -9.72
N GLY A 96 -9.79 -3.94 -9.95
CA GLY A 96 -9.97 -2.63 -9.36
C GLY A 96 -8.76 -1.73 -9.60
N ARG A 97 -8.89 -0.47 -9.19
CA ARG A 97 -7.82 0.53 -9.25
C ARG A 97 -7.20 0.73 -7.88
N CYS A 98 -5.87 0.72 -7.81
CA CYS A 98 -5.15 1.14 -6.61
C CYS A 98 -5.21 2.66 -6.47
N VAL A 99 -5.64 3.15 -5.31
CA VAL A 99 -5.72 4.58 -4.96
C VAL A 99 -5.16 4.76 -3.56
N ASN A 100 -4.00 5.40 -3.44
CA ASN A 100 -3.33 5.71 -2.16
C ASN A 100 -3.10 4.50 -1.22
N GLY A 101 -2.96 3.29 -1.77
CA GLY A 101 -2.81 2.03 -1.04
C GLY A 101 -4.11 1.30 -0.71
N GLN A 102 -5.27 1.82 -1.14
CA GLN A 102 -6.57 1.17 -1.03
C GLN A 102 -7.11 0.76 -2.42
N CYS A 103 -7.80 -0.37 -2.49
CA CYS A 103 -8.42 -0.83 -3.72
C CYS A 103 -9.82 -0.26 -3.90
N VAL A 104 -10.05 0.43 -5.03
CA VAL A 104 -11.38 0.77 -5.53
C VAL A 104 -11.77 -0.33 -6.52
N CYS A 105 -12.64 -1.26 -6.09
CA CYS A 105 -12.97 -2.45 -6.88
C CYS A 105 -13.87 -2.15 -8.08
N ASP A 106 -13.72 -2.97 -9.12
CA ASP A 106 -14.61 -2.98 -10.28
C ASP A 106 -15.99 -3.57 -9.93
N GLU A 107 -16.98 -3.35 -10.78
CA GLU A 107 -18.34 -3.89 -10.59
C GLU A 107 -18.33 -5.42 -10.45
N GLY A 108 -19.07 -5.94 -9.47
CA GLY A 108 -19.08 -7.36 -9.11
C GLY A 108 -17.99 -7.79 -8.12
N PHE A 109 -17.13 -6.88 -7.64
CA PHE A 109 -16.04 -7.17 -6.69
C PHE A 109 -16.04 -6.24 -5.46
N SER A 110 -15.37 -6.68 -4.39
CA SER A 110 -15.38 -6.03 -3.07
C SER A 110 -14.25 -6.55 -2.16
N GLY A 111 -14.23 -6.13 -0.89
CA GLY A 111 -13.17 -6.48 0.06
C GLY A 111 -11.90 -5.63 -0.13
N PRO A 112 -10.87 -5.82 0.71
CA PRO A 112 -9.69 -4.96 0.73
C PRO A 112 -8.82 -5.08 -0.52
N ASP A 113 -8.93 -6.19 -1.26
CA ASP A 113 -8.09 -6.57 -2.40
C ASP A 113 -8.89 -6.94 -3.67
N CYS A 114 -10.21 -6.75 -3.68
CA CYS A 114 -11.10 -7.13 -4.79
C CYS A 114 -11.18 -8.65 -5.12
N SER A 115 -10.77 -9.53 -4.21
CA SER A 115 -11.09 -10.97 -4.28
C SER A 115 -12.60 -11.26 -4.10
N ILE A 116 -13.27 -10.39 -3.33
CA ILE A 116 -14.69 -10.25 -2.95
C ILE A 116 -15.76 -10.32 -4.04
N LYS A 117 -15.93 -11.39 -4.80
CA LYS A 117 -17.08 -11.54 -5.71
C LYS A 117 -18.42 -11.26 -5.01
N THR A 118 -19.09 -10.18 -5.41
CA THR A 118 -20.43 -9.81 -4.93
C THR A 118 -21.51 -10.49 -5.77
N CYS A 119 -22.76 -10.47 -5.28
CA CYS A 119 -23.92 -11.01 -5.99
C CYS A 119 -24.90 -9.91 -6.37
N PRO A 120 -25.64 -10.04 -7.49
CA PRO A 120 -26.62 -9.05 -7.93
C PRO A 120 -27.67 -8.83 -6.84
N ALA A 121 -27.95 -7.54 -6.56
CA ALA A 121 -28.88 -7.07 -5.52
C ALA A 121 -28.72 -7.74 -4.13
N ASN A 122 -27.52 -8.24 -3.79
CA ASN A 122 -27.27 -9.07 -2.60
C ASN A 122 -28.29 -10.23 -2.45
N CYS A 123 -28.65 -10.86 -3.57
CA CYS A 123 -29.65 -11.93 -3.63
C CYS A 123 -31.02 -11.53 -3.04
N ASN A 124 -31.37 -10.23 -3.08
CA ASN A 124 -32.56 -9.63 -2.48
C ASN A 124 -32.77 -9.97 -0.99
N ASN A 125 -31.72 -10.43 -0.28
CA ASN A 125 -31.78 -11.04 1.05
C ASN A 125 -32.74 -12.25 1.14
N ARG A 126 -32.77 -13.09 0.09
CA ARG A 126 -33.62 -14.30 -0.07
C ARG A 126 -32.82 -15.48 -0.64
N GLY A 127 -31.56 -15.58 -0.21
CA GLY A 127 -30.60 -16.50 -0.79
C GLY A 127 -29.18 -16.18 -0.36
N ARG A 128 -28.31 -17.19 -0.45
CA ARG A 128 -26.89 -17.08 -0.11
C ARG A 128 -26.07 -16.76 -1.34
N CYS A 129 -25.24 -15.72 -1.27
CA CYS A 129 -24.23 -15.46 -2.28
C CYS A 129 -23.12 -16.53 -2.23
N VAL A 130 -22.81 -17.16 -3.37
CA VAL A 130 -21.76 -18.17 -3.52
C VAL A 130 -20.98 -17.87 -4.80
N ASN A 131 -19.71 -17.47 -4.68
CA ASN A 131 -18.81 -17.19 -5.81
C ASN A 131 -19.38 -16.23 -6.88
N GLY A 132 -20.22 -15.27 -6.46
CA GLY A 132 -20.89 -14.29 -7.31
C GLY A 132 -22.22 -14.75 -7.92
N GLN A 133 -22.74 -15.92 -7.53
CA GLN A 133 -24.06 -16.43 -7.93
C GLN A 133 -24.97 -16.60 -6.70
N CYS A 134 -26.26 -16.32 -6.86
CA CYS A 134 -27.23 -16.49 -5.78
C CYS A 134 -27.78 -17.91 -5.72
N VAL A 135 -27.63 -18.55 -4.56
CA VAL A 135 -28.35 -19.79 -4.21
C VAL A 135 -29.60 -19.37 -3.44
N CYS A 136 -30.74 -19.34 -4.13
CA CYS A 136 -31.99 -18.84 -3.57
C CYS A 136 -32.59 -19.76 -2.50
N GLU A 137 -33.34 -19.15 -1.58
CA GLU A 137 -34.19 -19.83 -0.62
C GLU A 137 -35.43 -20.45 -1.30
N GLU A 138 -36.07 -21.41 -0.63
CA GLU A 138 -37.29 -22.03 -1.12
C GLU A 138 -38.37 -20.96 -1.37
N GLY A 139 -39.07 -21.10 -2.51
CA GLY A 139 -40.04 -20.10 -2.97
C GLY A 139 -39.44 -19.01 -3.86
N PHE A 140 -38.11 -18.91 -4.04
CA PHE A 140 -37.47 -17.86 -4.85
C PHE A 140 -36.56 -18.39 -5.98
N SER A 141 -36.41 -17.58 -7.04
CA SER A 141 -35.56 -17.89 -8.20
C SER A 141 -35.13 -16.61 -8.95
N GLY A 142 -34.43 -16.79 -10.08
CA GLY A 142 -33.79 -15.70 -10.82
C GLY A 142 -32.33 -15.51 -10.41
N PRO A 143 -31.57 -14.65 -11.13
CA PRO A 143 -30.14 -14.44 -10.88
C PRO A 143 -29.86 -13.80 -9.51
N ASP A 144 -30.87 -13.13 -8.93
CA ASP A 144 -30.81 -12.32 -7.71
C ASP A 144 -31.89 -12.71 -6.68
N CYS A 145 -32.62 -13.81 -6.87
CA CYS A 145 -33.73 -14.25 -6.00
C CYS A 145 -34.91 -13.25 -5.86
N SER A 146 -35.06 -12.31 -6.81
CA SER A 146 -36.21 -11.40 -6.85
C SER A 146 -37.53 -12.12 -7.19
N ILE A 147 -37.47 -13.14 -8.04
CA ILE A 147 -38.63 -13.83 -8.61
C ILE A 147 -39.22 -14.79 -7.57
N LYS A 148 -40.52 -14.69 -7.31
CA LYS A 148 -41.26 -15.71 -6.54
C LYS A 148 -41.67 -16.86 -7.46
N THR A 149 -41.27 -18.07 -7.09
CA THR A 149 -41.79 -19.32 -7.68
C THR A 149 -43.18 -19.63 -7.13
N CYS A 150 -43.89 -20.58 -7.76
CA CYS A 150 -45.21 -21.04 -7.31
C CYS A 150 -45.19 -22.55 -7.02
N PRO A 151 -46.02 -23.04 -6.06
CA PRO A 151 -46.14 -24.46 -5.76
C PRO A 151 -46.38 -25.30 -7.02
N ALA A 152 -45.55 -26.34 -7.20
CA ALA A 152 -45.60 -27.27 -8.33
C ALA A 152 -45.68 -26.61 -9.74
N ASN A 153 -45.14 -25.39 -9.92
CA ASN A 153 -45.32 -24.58 -11.14
C ASN A 153 -46.80 -24.48 -11.57
N CYS A 154 -47.71 -24.37 -10.60
CA CYS A 154 -49.17 -24.34 -10.83
C CYS A 154 -49.70 -25.60 -11.57
N ASN A 155 -49.00 -26.72 -11.45
CA ASN A 155 -49.24 -27.98 -12.17
C ASN A 155 -49.26 -27.81 -13.70
N ASN A 156 -48.64 -26.76 -14.24
CA ASN A 156 -48.72 -26.34 -15.65
C ASN A 156 -50.16 -25.99 -16.13
N HIS A 157 -51.07 -25.67 -15.21
CA HIS A 157 -52.47 -25.31 -15.47
C HIS A 157 -52.84 -23.89 -14.96
N GLY A 158 -51.84 -23.00 -14.95
CA GLY A 158 -52.00 -21.62 -14.54
C GLY A 158 -50.69 -20.84 -14.57
N LYS A 159 -50.80 -19.53 -14.43
CA LYS A 159 -49.69 -18.58 -14.46
C LYS A 159 -49.27 -18.24 -13.03
N CYS A 160 -47.96 -18.24 -12.77
CA CYS A 160 -47.44 -17.78 -11.50
C CYS A 160 -47.41 -16.25 -11.45
N VAL A 161 -48.12 -15.65 -10.50
CA VAL A 161 -48.19 -14.20 -10.29
C VAL A 161 -47.84 -13.90 -8.83
N ASN A 162 -46.68 -13.30 -8.58
CA ASN A 162 -46.19 -12.94 -7.24
C ASN A 162 -46.18 -14.12 -6.23
N GLY A 163 -45.94 -15.34 -6.69
CA GLY A 163 -45.96 -16.58 -5.88
C GLY A 163 -47.34 -17.20 -5.67
N LYS A 164 -48.40 -16.64 -6.29
CA LYS A 164 -49.75 -17.22 -6.32
C LYS A 164 -50.08 -17.75 -7.71
N CYS A 165 -50.68 -18.94 -7.78
CA CYS A 165 -51.21 -19.48 -9.02
C CYS A 165 -52.51 -18.80 -9.43
N VAL A 166 -52.53 -18.23 -10.64
CA VAL A 166 -53.74 -17.81 -11.35
C VAL A 166 -54.07 -18.92 -12.34
N CYS A 167 -55.11 -19.69 -12.07
CA CYS A 167 -55.52 -20.83 -12.90
C CYS A 167 -55.95 -20.37 -14.29
N ASP A 168 -55.66 -21.17 -15.33
CA ASP A 168 -56.21 -20.95 -16.66
C ASP A 168 -57.70 -21.37 -16.72
N SER A 169 -58.45 -20.87 -17.71
CA SER A 169 -59.90 -21.06 -17.82
C SER A 169 -60.32 -22.53 -17.80
N GLY A 170 -61.11 -22.91 -16.79
CA GLY A 170 -61.56 -24.30 -16.57
C GLY A 170 -60.88 -24.98 -15.37
N PHE A 171 -59.76 -24.46 -14.88
CA PHE A 171 -59.08 -24.97 -13.69
C PHE A 171 -59.45 -24.16 -12.44
N THR A 172 -59.50 -24.82 -11.29
CA THR A 172 -59.74 -24.19 -9.97
C THR A 172 -58.65 -24.56 -8.98
N LEU A 173 -58.33 -23.63 -8.08
CA LEU A 173 -57.27 -23.80 -7.09
C LEU A 173 -57.71 -24.81 -6.01
N TYR A 174 -57.26 -26.06 -6.13
CA TYR A 174 -57.52 -27.10 -5.13
C TYR A 174 -56.69 -26.85 -3.85
N ILE A 175 -57.17 -25.94 -3.01
CA ILE A 175 -56.65 -25.76 -1.66
C ILE A 175 -56.90 -27.05 -0.88
N LEU A 176 -55.85 -27.63 -0.29
CA LEU A 176 -55.97 -28.76 0.63
C LEU A 176 -56.62 -28.32 1.96
N LEU A 177 -57.94 -28.17 1.95
CA LEU A 177 -58.79 -28.06 3.14
C LEU A 177 -58.87 -29.43 3.85
N LYS A 178 -57.71 -29.92 4.30
CA LYS A 178 -57.52 -31.29 4.81
C LYS A 178 -56.59 -31.41 6.04
N PHE A 179 -56.27 -30.29 6.71
CA PHE A 179 -55.47 -30.29 7.95
C PHE A 179 -55.97 -29.33 9.05
N TYR A 180 -57.25 -28.92 9.03
CA TYR A 180 -57.90 -28.27 10.18
C TYR A 180 -59.42 -28.55 10.19
N ASP A 181 -59.75 -29.83 10.29
CA ASP A 181 -60.99 -30.31 10.92
C ASP A 181 -60.58 -31.14 12.16
N LYS A 182 -61.47 -31.18 13.16
CA LYS A 182 -61.22 -31.61 14.56
C LYS A 182 -60.32 -32.84 14.77
#